data_AF-A0A3B8L1X5-F1
#
_entry.id   AF-A0A3B8L1X5-F1
#
_cell.length_a   1.000
_cell.length_b   1.000
_cell.length_c   1.000
_cell.angle_alpha   90.00
_cell.angle_beta   90.00
_cell.angle_gamma   90.00
#
_symmetry.space_group_name_H-M   'P 1'
#
loop_
_entity.id
_entity.type
_entity.pdbx_description
1 polymer ?
#
loop_
_entity_poly.entity_id
_entity_poly.type
_entity_poly.pdbx_seq_one_letter_code
_entity_poly.pdbx_strand_id
1 'polypeptide(L)' 'MKIRAGDLVVVISGEDKSSSPRRVVQVVDGGGKLRVEGVHQVKKHVRRGHPKSPQGG' A
#
# COMPACT_ATOMS: atom_id res chain seq x y z
N MET A 1 -4.02 -15.64 9.69
CA MET A 1 -4.62 -14.74 8.65
C MET A 1 -4.98 -15.57 7.42
N LYS A 2 -6.07 -15.23 6.70
CA LYS A 2 -6.53 -15.97 5.51
C LYS A 2 -5.98 -15.44 4.17
N ILE A 3 -5.35 -14.27 4.17
CA ILE A 3 -4.86 -13.56 2.98
C ILE A 3 -3.33 -13.69 2.92
N ARG A 4 -2.78 -13.90 1.72
CA ARG A 4 -1.34 -14.03 1.45
C ARG A 4 -0.86 -12.96 0.47
N ALA A 5 0.46 -12.76 0.42
CA ALA A 5 1.05 -11.92 -0.60
C ALA A 5 0.80 -12.52 -2.00
N GLY A 6 0.38 -11.68 -2.94
CA GLY A 6 0.00 -12.10 -4.29
C GLY A 6 -1.50 -12.27 -4.51
N ASP A 7 -2.32 -12.36 -3.45
CA ASP A 7 -3.77 -12.51 -3.58
C ASP A 7 -4.44 -11.24 -4.14
N LEU A 8 -5.61 -11.42 -4.74
CA LEU A 8 -6.51 -10.34 -5.14
C LEU A 8 -7.58 -10.14 -4.06
N VAL A 9 -7.69 -8.92 -3.54
CA VAL A 9 -8.63 -8.56 -2.48
C VAL A 9 -9.44 -7.32 -2.85
N VAL A 10 -10.65 -7.22 -2.32
CA VAL A 10 -11.53 -6.07 -2.52
C VAL A 10 -11.57 -5.25 -1.23
N VAL A 11 -11.43 -3.93 -1.35
CA VAL A 11 -11.48 -3.00 -0.21
C VAL A 11 -12.93 -2.65 0.08
N ILE A 12 -13.47 -3.15 1.20
CA ILE A 12 -14.90 -3.04 1.55
C ILE A 12 -15.27 -1.73 2.27
N SER A 13 -14.30 -0.99 2.79
CA SER A 13 -14.51 0.20 3.63
C SER A 13 -13.33 1.17 3.55
N GLY A 14 -13.58 2.44 3.90
CA GLY A 14 -12.58 3.51 3.88
C GLY A 14 -12.58 4.31 2.57
N GLU A 15 -11.63 5.22 2.45
CA GLU A 15 -11.49 6.13 1.30
C GLU A 15 -11.27 5.38 -0.03
N ASP A 16 -10.47 4.30 -0.01
CA ASP A 16 -10.17 3.46 -1.17
C ASP A 16 -11.22 2.37 -1.46
N LYS A 17 -12.42 2.45 -0.85
CA LYS A 17 -13.47 1.47 -1.06
C LYS A 17 -13.84 1.39 -2.54
N SER A 18 -13.76 0.19 -3.11
CA SER A 18 -14.09 -0.08 -4.51
C SER A 18 -14.47 -1.55 -4.67
N SER A 19 -15.27 -1.86 -5.69
CA SER A 19 -15.58 -3.23 -6.11
C SER A 19 -14.46 -3.88 -6.92
N SER A 20 -13.49 -3.10 -7.41
CA SER A 20 -12.38 -3.61 -8.20
C SER A 20 -11.36 -4.34 -7.31
N PRO A 21 -10.99 -5.60 -7.63
CA PRO A 21 -9.94 -6.31 -6.91
C PRO A 21 -8.59 -5.63 -7.08
N ARG A 22 -7.79 -5.62 -6.02
CA ARG A 22 -6.42 -5.09 -5.98
C ARG A 22 -5.47 -6.14 -5.42
N ARG A 23 -4.21 -6.11 -5.85
CA ARG A 23 -3.21 -7.11 -5.46
C ARG A 23 -2.59 -6.79 -4.10
N VAL A 24 -2.41 -7.82 -3.29
CA VAL A 24 -1.65 -7.75 -2.03
C VAL A 24 -0.15 -7.82 -2.35
N VAL A 25 0.58 -6.76 -2.01
CA VAL A 25 2.04 -6.70 -2.17
C VAL A 25 2.74 -7.39 -1.00
N GLN A 26 2.27 -7.15 0.22
CA GLN A 26 2.91 -7.66 1.43
C GLN A 26 1.92 -7.81 2.58
N VAL A 27 2.15 -8.85 3.38
CA VAL A 27 1.52 -9.01 4.70
C VAL A 27 2.49 -8.49 5.76
N VAL A 28 2.01 -7.60 6.62
CA VAL A 28 2.82 -6.92 7.65
C VAL A 28 2.28 -7.25 9.04
N ASP A 29 3.11 -7.07 10.07
CA ASP A 29 2.74 -7.26 11.48
C ASP A 29 2.09 -8.65 11.75
N GLY A 30 2.67 -9.73 11.19
CA GLY A 30 2.16 -11.09 11.37
C GLY A 30 0.74 -11.33 10.80
N GLY A 31 0.22 -10.38 10.01
CA GLY A 31 -1.13 -10.41 9.46
C GLY A 31 -2.12 -9.43 10.10
N GLY A 32 -1.65 -8.51 10.95
CA GLY A 32 -2.48 -7.39 11.43
C GLY A 32 -2.70 -6.30 10.37
N LYS A 33 -1.79 -6.19 9.38
CA LYS A 33 -1.87 -5.18 8.32
C LYS A 33 -1.49 -5.76 6.95
N LEU A 34 -1.99 -5.12 5.90
CA LEU A 34 -1.71 -5.47 4.52
C LEU A 34 -1.23 -4.24 3.74
N ARG A 35 -0.23 -4.43 2.88
CA ARG A 35 0.14 -3.46 1.86
C ARG A 35 -0.50 -3.90 0.53
N VAL A 36 -1.47 -3.13 0.07
CA VAL A 36 -2.23 -3.39 -1.16
C VAL A 36 -1.88 -2.33 -2.20
N GLU A 37 -1.79 -2.74 -3.47
CA GLU A 37 -1.46 -1.82 -4.56
C GLU A 37 -2.48 -0.67 -4.66
N GLY A 38 -1.97 0.56 -4.71
CA GLY A 38 -2.78 1.76 -4.88
C GLY A 38 -3.69 2.12 -3.70
N VAL A 39 -3.65 1.40 -2.57
CA VAL A 39 -4.48 1.68 -1.39
C VAL A 39 -3.67 2.46 -0.35
N HIS A 40 -4.30 3.45 0.27
CA HIS A 40 -3.74 4.32 1.30
C HIS A 40 -2.46 5.02 0.84
N GLN A 41 -2.49 5.59 -0.37
CA GLN A 41 -1.36 6.33 -0.91
C GLN A 41 -1.23 7.68 -0.22
N VAL A 42 -0.08 7.91 0.40
CA VAL A 42 0.23 9.16 1.07
C VAL A 42 1.51 9.76 0.53
N LYS A 43 1.53 11.09 0.42
CA LYS A 43 2.74 11.82 0.02
C LYS A 43 3.67 11.93 1.22
N LYS A 44 4.90 11.48 1.05
CA LYS A 44 5.97 11.64 2.05
C LYS A 44 6.99 12.62 1.50
N HIS A 45 7.23 13.70 2.23
CA HIS A 45 8.27 14.67 1.89
C HIS A 45 9.66 14.04 2.00
N VAL A 46 10.48 14.26 0.98
CA VAL A 46 11.87 13.76 0.90
C VAL A 46 12.84 14.93 0.97
N ARG A 47 13.87 14.81 1.81
CA ARG A 47 14.94 15.82 1.91
C ARG A 47 15.72 15.91 0.60
N ARG A 48 16.10 17.13 0.21
CA ARG A 48 17.00 17.37 -0.94
C ARG A 48 18.31 16.60 -0.75
N GLY A 49 18.83 16.05 -1.85
CA GLY A 49 20.03 15.21 -1.85
C GLY A 49 19.79 13.74 -1.53
N HIS A 50 18.52 13.28 -1.47
CA HIS A 50 18.22 11.87 -1.29
C HIS A 50 18.61 11.05 -2.55
N PRO A 51 19.28 9.89 -2.43
CA PRO A 51 19.79 9.13 -3.59
C PRO A 51 18.72 8.75 -4.63
N LYS A 52 17.48 8.52 -4.18
CA LYS A 52 16.35 8.16 -5.05
C LYS A 52 15.51 9.36 -5.52
N SER A 53 15.75 10.55 -4.97
CA SER A 53 15.07 11.79 -5.37
C SER A 53 15.99 12.98 -5.05
N PRO A 54 16.95 13.30 -5.93
CA PRO A 54 17.95 14.34 -5.66
C PRO A 54 17.34 15.73 -5.44
N GLN A 55 16.26 16.06 -6.17
CA GLN A 55 15.58 17.35 -6.08
C GLN A 55 14.88 17.56 -4.71
N GLY A 56 14.48 16.48 -4.04
CA GLY A 56 13.61 16.53 -2.86
C GLY A 56 12.17 16.91 -3.21
N GLY A 57 11.34 17.08 -2.19
CA GLY A 57 9.90 17.30 -2.30
C GLY A 57 9.11 16.34 -1.44
#